data_AF-A0AAX2ZNM8-F1
#
_entry.id   AF-A0AAX2ZNM8-F1
#
_cell.length_a   1.000
_cell.length_b   1.000
_cell.length_c   1.000
_cell.angle_alpha   90.00
_cell.angle_beta   90.00
_cell.angle_gamma   90.00
#
_symmetry.space_group_name_H-M   'P 1'
#
loop_
_entity.id
_entity.type
_entity.pdbx_description
1 polymer ?
#
loop_
_entity_poly.entity_id
_entity_poly.type
_entity_poly.pdbx_seq_one_letter_code
_entity_poly.pdbx_strand_id
1 'polypeptide(L)' 'MTKEERIANIVADLEGWEIKSDDSGSYLEVECGEFLLEMDLCDIANLETLTKEELATIIFDKYLEQ' A
#
# COMPACT_ATOMS: atom_id res chain seq x y z
N MET A 1 -17.27 -7.22 9.63
CA MET A 1 -16.08 -7.44 8.80
C MET A 1 -14.87 -7.33 9.72
N THR A 2 -14.04 -8.35 9.78
CA THR A 2 -12.83 -8.36 10.63
C THR A 2 -11.69 -7.60 9.95
N LYS A 3 -10.61 -7.33 10.70
CA LYS A 3 -9.39 -6.72 10.14
C LYS A 3 -8.82 -7.60 9.03
N GLU A 4 -8.78 -8.89 9.25
CA GLU A 4 -8.25 -9.89 8.31
C GLU A 4 -9.08 -9.94 7.03
N GLU A 5 -10.42 -9.87 7.11
CA GLU A 5 -11.28 -9.80 5.92
C GLU A 5 -11.05 -8.50 5.13
N ARG A 6 -10.85 -7.37 5.82
CA ARG A 6 -10.56 -6.08 5.16
C ARG A 6 -9.20 -6.10 4.47
N ILE A 7 -8.17 -6.64 5.13
CA ILE A 7 -6.83 -6.80 4.53
C ILE A 7 -6.90 -7.74 3.33
N ALA A 8 -7.63 -8.87 3.42
CA ALA A 8 -7.78 -9.80 2.31
C ALA A 8 -8.45 -9.15 1.08
N ASN A 9 -9.42 -8.25 1.30
CA ASN A 9 -10.02 -7.47 0.22
C ASN A 9 -9.00 -6.54 -0.45
N ILE A 10 -8.19 -5.81 0.35
CA ILE A 10 -7.14 -4.93 -0.18
C ILE A 10 -6.10 -5.75 -0.97
N VAL A 11 -5.71 -6.93 -0.48
CA VAL A 11 -4.78 -7.84 -1.20
C VAL A 11 -5.37 -8.29 -2.54
N ALA A 12 -6.68 -8.55 -2.58
CA ALA A 12 -7.36 -8.96 -3.82
C ALA A 12 -7.43 -7.81 -4.84
N ASP A 13 -7.60 -6.58 -4.37
CA ASP A 13 -7.68 -5.38 -5.21
C ASP A 13 -6.30 -4.82 -5.58
N LEU A 14 -5.23 -5.22 -4.87
CA LEU A 14 -3.85 -4.81 -5.12
C LEU A 14 -3.35 -5.37 -6.45
N GLU A 15 -3.25 -4.51 -7.47
CA GLU A 15 -2.77 -4.89 -8.79
C GLU A 15 -1.24 -4.86 -8.84
N GLY A 16 -0.64 -3.78 -8.32
CA GLY A 16 0.80 -3.59 -8.25
C GLY A 16 1.20 -2.33 -7.49
N TRP A 17 2.51 -2.10 -7.38
CA TRP A 17 3.07 -0.85 -6.88
C TRP A 17 4.41 -0.56 -7.54
N GLU A 18 4.73 0.72 -7.66
CA GLU A 18 6.01 1.19 -8.17
C GLU A 18 6.55 2.36 -7.35
N ILE A 19 7.87 2.46 -7.27
CA ILE A 19 8.51 3.62 -6.64
C ILE A 19 8.62 4.71 -7.69
N LYS A 20 7.97 5.83 -7.46
CA LYS A 20 8.11 7.03 -8.26
C LYS A 20 8.95 8.07 -7.55
N SER A 21 9.56 8.93 -8.35
CA SER A 21 10.33 10.06 -7.86
C SER A 21 10.04 11.29 -8.70
N ASP A 22 9.83 12.41 -8.03
CA ASP A 22 9.59 13.72 -8.62
C ASP A 22 10.44 14.79 -7.91
N ASP A 23 10.19 16.07 -8.22
CA ASP A 23 10.92 17.20 -7.63
C ASP A 23 10.70 17.34 -6.11
N SER A 24 9.68 16.68 -5.55
CA SER A 24 9.29 16.73 -4.14
C SER A 24 9.83 15.56 -3.32
N GLY A 25 10.26 14.48 -3.97
CA GLY A 25 10.83 13.31 -3.28
C GLY A 25 10.54 12.01 -4.00
N SER A 26 10.65 10.90 -3.27
CA SER A 26 10.29 9.56 -3.75
C SER A 26 9.16 9.00 -2.91
N TYR A 27 8.19 8.36 -3.57
CA TYR A 27 6.99 7.79 -2.96
C TYR A 27 6.66 6.44 -3.60
N LEU A 28 5.91 5.61 -2.88
CA LEU A 28 5.32 4.40 -3.42
C LEU A 28 3.96 4.75 -4.02
N GLU A 29 3.80 4.53 -5.31
CA GLU A 29 2.50 4.56 -5.96
C GLU A 29 1.93 3.14 -5.97
N VAL A 30 0.73 2.97 -5.44
CA VAL A 30 0.05 1.69 -5.31
C VAL A 30 -1.24 1.69 -6.11
N GLU A 31 -1.38 0.73 -7.01
CA GLU A 31 -2.59 0.48 -7.79
C GLU A 31 -3.48 -0.51 -7.05
N CYS A 32 -4.67 -0.07 -6.65
CA CYS A 32 -5.65 -0.85 -5.92
C CYS A 32 -7.03 -0.74 -6.61
N GLY A 33 -7.26 -1.60 -7.61
CA GLY A 33 -8.43 -1.54 -8.48
C GLY A 33 -8.56 -0.18 -9.17
N GLU A 34 -9.67 0.53 -8.92
CA GLU A 34 -9.91 1.86 -9.50
C GLU A 34 -9.22 3.01 -8.73
N PHE A 35 -8.48 2.69 -7.66
CA PHE A 35 -7.82 3.69 -6.81
C PHE A 35 -6.31 3.66 -6.99
N LEU A 36 -5.72 4.85 -6.96
CA LEU A 36 -4.28 5.06 -6.90
C LEU A 36 -3.94 5.69 -5.55
N LEU A 37 -3.00 5.09 -4.82
CA LEU A 37 -2.56 5.55 -3.51
C LEU A 37 -1.10 5.97 -3.57
N GLU A 38 -0.81 7.17 -3.09
CA GLU A 38 0.55 7.66 -2.91
C GLU A 38 0.96 7.54 -1.44
N MET A 39 2.06 6.83 -1.18
CA MET A 39 2.54 6.52 0.17
C MET A 39 4.00 6.96 0.33
N ASP A 40 4.34 7.50 1.50
CA ASP A 40 5.74 7.84 1.81
C ASP A 40 6.56 6.56 1.98
N LEU A 41 7.75 6.52 1.38
CA LEU A 41 8.66 5.37 1.49
C LEU A 41 9.14 5.14 2.93
N CYS A 42 9.16 6.17 3.79
CA CYS A 42 9.51 6.06 5.21
C CYS A 42 8.55 5.13 5.98
N ASP A 43 7.37 4.88 5.43
CA ASP A 43 6.36 4.02 6.03
C ASP A 43 6.58 2.54 5.71
N ILE A 44 7.57 2.22 4.87
CA ILE A 44 7.79 0.88 4.33
C ILE A 44 9.20 0.43 4.68
N ALA A 45 9.30 -0.47 5.66
CA ALA A 45 10.59 -0.89 6.21
C ALA A 45 11.50 -1.59 5.19
N ASN A 46 10.95 -2.36 4.24
CA ASN A 46 11.71 -3.06 3.20
C ASN A 46 10.92 -3.16 1.89
N LEU A 47 11.20 -2.28 0.93
CA LEU A 47 10.54 -2.28 -0.39
C LEU A 47 10.93 -3.47 -1.25
N GLU A 48 12.19 -3.93 -1.18
CA GLU A 48 12.71 -5.01 -2.02
C GLU A 48 12.05 -6.37 -1.72
N THR A 49 11.61 -6.58 -0.49
CA THR A 49 10.96 -7.82 -0.03
C THR A 49 9.49 -7.61 0.29
N LEU A 50 8.92 -6.45 -0.07
CA LEU A 50 7.56 -6.10 0.27
C LEU A 50 6.59 -7.09 -0.36
N THR A 51 5.75 -7.69 0.46
CA THR A 51 4.66 -8.56 0.00
C THR A 51 3.35 -7.80 -0.15
N LYS A 52 2.43 -8.36 -0.94
CA LYS A 52 1.06 -7.81 -1.06
C LYS A 52 0.37 -7.72 0.30
N GLU A 53 0.54 -8.72 1.16
CA GLU A 53 -0.09 -8.77 2.48
C GLU A 53 0.48 -7.74 3.44
N GLU A 54 1.80 -7.52 3.42
CA GLU A 54 2.43 -6.46 4.21
C GLU A 54 1.98 -5.07 3.75
N LEU A 55 1.97 -4.82 2.43
CA LEU A 55 1.50 -3.55 1.89
C LEU A 55 0.02 -3.30 2.22
N ALA A 56 -0.83 -4.31 2.06
CA ALA A 56 -2.24 -4.22 2.42
C ALA A 56 -2.45 -3.94 3.92
N THR A 57 -1.59 -4.50 4.78
CA THR A 57 -1.61 -4.24 6.23
C THR A 57 -1.22 -2.78 6.52
N ILE A 58 -0.17 -2.25 5.88
CA ILE A 58 0.24 -0.85 6.05
C ILE A 58 -0.88 0.10 5.57
N ILE A 59 -1.49 -0.19 4.41
CA ILE A 59 -2.61 0.60 3.87
C ILE A 59 -3.78 0.58 4.86
N PHE A 60 -4.13 -0.59 5.38
CA PHE A 60 -5.20 -0.73 6.36
C PHE A 60 -4.91 0.10 7.61
N ASP A 61 -3.75 -0.10 8.23
CA ASP A 61 -3.36 0.51 9.49
C ASP A 61 -3.26 2.05 9.38
N LYS A 62 -2.79 2.57 8.24
CA LYS A 62 -2.57 4.02 8.07
C LYS A 62 -3.77 4.78 7.52
N TYR A 63 -4.55 4.19 6.62
CA TYR A 63 -5.56 4.92 5.85
C TYR A 63 -6.99 4.50 6.19
N LEU A 64 -7.21 3.31 6.74
CA LEU A 64 -8.56 2.72 6.88
C LEU A 64 -8.96 2.33 8.32
N GLU A 65 -8.03 2.39 9.29
CA GLU A 65 -8.28 2.13 10.72
C GLU A 65 -8.73 3.38 11.51
N GLN A 66 -9.20 4.45 10.84
CA GLN A 66 -9.81 5.61 11.51
C GLN A 66 -11.20 5.30 12.10
#